data_AF-A0A4Q5WQ72-F1
#
_entry.id   AF-A0A4Q5WQ72-F1
#
_cell.length_a   1.000
_cell.length_b   1.000
_cell.length_c   1.000
_cell.angle_alpha   90.00
_cell.angle_beta   90.00
_cell.angle_gamma   90.00
#
_symmetry.space_group_name_H-M   'P 1'
#
loop_
_entity.id
_entity.type
_entity.pdbx_description
1 polymer ?
#
loop_
_entity_poly.entity_id
_entity_poly.type
_entity_poly.pdbx_seq_one_letter_code
_entity_poly.pdbx_strand_id
1 'polypeptide(L)' 'MGGLFGYYGRFANRALGSMTWYATRRDGGLLIHLGGGKKILITPDDPGSLLRAWEPAGVPFVL' A
#
# COMPACT_ATOMS: atom_id res chain seq x y z
N MET A 1 3.62 10.41 26.08
CA MET A 1 3.45 9.05 25.51
C MET A 1 2.41 9.13 24.39
N GLY A 2 2.79 8.83 23.14
CA GLY A 2 1.84 8.76 22.00
C GLY A 2 2.34 9.47 20.73
N GLY A 3 3.12 8.77 19.90
CA GLY A 3 3.59 9.27 18.61
C GLY A 3 2.49 9.24 17.53
N LEU A 4 2.01 10.43 17.18
CA LEU A 4 1.33 10.79 15.93
C LEU A 4 2.11 10.32 14.68
N PHE A 5 1.58 9.85 13.54
CA PHE A 5 0.25 9.50 13.04
C PHE A 5 0.47 8.51 11.87
N GLY A 6 0.67 7.23 12.14
CA GLY A 6 0.88 6.24 11.09
C GLY A 6 -0.05 5.05 11.25
N TYR A 7 -0.62 4.59 10.13
CA TYR A 7 -1.31 3.32 10.00
C TYR A 7 -0.27 2.24 9.68
N TYR A 8 0.30 1.66 10.73
CA TYR A 8 1.25 0.56 10.64
C TYR A 8 0.64 -0.69 11.27
N GLY A 9 0.40 -1.72 10.47
CA GLY A 9 -0.10 -3.00 10.98
C GLY A 9 -1.13 -3.68 10.09
N ARG A 10 -1.82 -4.68 10.63
CA ARG A 10 -2.83 -5.47 9.91
C ARG A 10 -4.22 -4.87 10.14
N PHE A 11 -4.91 -4.59 9.06
CA PHE A 11 -6.24 -4.00 9.06
C PHE A 11 -7.21 -4.87 8.26
N ALA A 12 -8.48 -4.83 8.66
CA ALA A 12 -9.56 -5.44 7.91
C ALA A 12 -10.38 -4.33 7.23
N ASN A 13 -10.56 -4.45 5.92
CA ASN A 13 -11.46 -3.61 5.15
C ASN A 13 -12.63 -4.48 4.65
N ARG A 14 -13.87 -4.00 4.76
CA ARG A 14 -15.06 -4.78 4.36
C ARG A 14 -15.09 -5.13 2.87
N ALA A 15 -14.60 -4.25 2.01
CA ALA A 15 -14.56 -4.49 0.56
C ALA A 15 -13.29 -5.24 0.13
N LEU A 16 -12.15 -4.95 0.77
CA LEU A 16 -10.83 -5.43 0.32
C LEU A 16 -10.29 -6.60 1.13
N GLY A 17 -10.92 -6.98 2.24
CA GLY A 17 -10.48 -8.05 3.11
C GLY A 17 -9.32 -7.65 4.04
N SER A 18 -8.50 -8.62 4.42
CA SER A 18 -7.33 -8.40 5.27
C SER A 18 -6.18 -7.77 4.48
N MET A 19 -5.58 -6.72 5.04
CA MET A 19 -4.50 -5.97 4.42
C MET A 19 -3.45 -5.58 5.46
N THR A 20 -2.21 -5.42 5.04
CA THR A 20 -1.15 -4.82 5.85
C THR A 20 -0.93 -3.38 5.40
N TRP A 21 -0.95 -2.42 6.31
CA TRP A 21 -0.78 -1.01 6.00
C TRP A 21 0.58 -0.54 6.51
N TYR A 22 1.26 0.21 5.66
CA TYR A 22 2.42 1.03 5.98
C TYR A 22 2.13 2.43 5.43
N ALA A 23 1.27 3.16 6.13
CA ALA A 23 0.79 4.45 5.65
C ALA A 23 0.96 5.53 6.71
N THR A 24 1.40 6.71 6.32
CA THR A 24 1.47 7.90 7.18
C THR A 24 0.34 8.90 6.91
N ARG A 25 -0.29 8.81 5.73
CA ARG A 25 -1.45 9.62 5.30
C ARG A 25 -2.61 8.72 4.87
N ARG A 26 -3.80 9.31 4.64
CA ARG A 26 -5.02 8.56 4.21
C ARG A 26 -5.26 8.61 2.70
N ASP A 27 -4.66 9.56 2.01
CA ASP A 27 -4.74 9.80 0.56
C ASP A 27 -3.47 9.30 -0.16
N GLY A 28 -3.49 9.28 -1.51
CA GLY A 28 -2.32 8.87 -2.30
C GLY A 28 -1.85 7.43 -2.05
N GLY A 29 -2.73 6.57 -1.54
CA GLY A 29 -2.41 5.19 -1.24
C GLY A 29 -2.31 4.31 -2.47
N LEU A 30 -1.30 3.45 -2.50
CA LEU A 30 -1.17 2.38 -3.48
C LEU A 30 -1.45 1.04 -2.80
N LEU A 31 -2.43 0.31 -3.35
CA LEU A 31 -2.75 -1.05 -2.93
C LEU A 31 -1.99 -2.05 -3.81
N ILE A 32 -1.08 -2.78 -3.19
CA ILE A 32 -0.27 -3.81 -3.85
C ILE A 32 -0.92 -5.17 -3.63
N HIS A 33 -1.26 -5.83 -4.74
CA HIS A 33 -1.70 -7.22 -4.76
C HIS A 33 -0.48 -8.15 -4.88
N LEU A 34 -0.27 -8.96 -3.86
CA LEU A 34 0.78 -9.97 -3.83
C LEU A 34 0.18 -11.36 -4.10
N GLY A 35 1.04 -12.29 -4.51
CA GLY A 35 0.67 -13.71 -4.64
C GLY A 35 0.05 -14.26 -3.35
N GLY A 36 -0.87 -15.22 -3.51
CA GLY A 36 -1.59 -15.83 -2.37
C GLY A 36 -2.62 -14.92 -1.70
N GLY A 37 -3.14 -13.91 -2.42
CA GLY A 37 -4.23 -13.04 -1.95
C GLY A 37 -3.82 -12.01 -0.89
N LYS A 38 -2.51 -11.84 -0.65
CA LYS A 38 -1.98 -10.87 0.30
C LYS A 38 -2.07 -9.47 -0.29
N LYS A 39 -2.38 -8.48 0.55
CA LYS A 39 -2.56 -7.09 0.14
C LYS A 39 -1.76 -6.16 1.05
N ILE A 40 -1.02 -5.23 0.45
CA ILE A 40 -0.27 -4.20 1.18
C ILE A 40 -0.72 -2.81 0.72
N LEU A 41 -1.07 -1.94 1.66
CA LEU A 41 -1.32 -0.53 1.41
C LEU A 41 -0.08 0.28 1.81
N ILE A 42 0.46 1.06 0.89
CA ILE A 42 1.53 2.02 1.15
C ILE A 42 1.09 3.42 0.72
N THR A 43 1.61 4.47 1.37
CA THR A 43 1.38 5.86 0.95
C THR A 43 2.69 6.59 0.67
N PRO A 44 3.33 6.33 -0.50
CA PRO A 44 4.56 7.01 -0.87
C PRO A 44 4.32 8.51 -1.05
N ASP A 45 5.39 9.31 -0.93
CA ASP A 45 5.32 10.75 -1.19
C ASP A 45 4.92 11.07 -2.64
N ASP A 46 5.45 10.29 -3.59
CA ASP A 46 5.14 10.39 -5.01
C ASP A 46 4.77 9.00 -5.57
N PRO A 47 3.47 8.69 -5.68
CA PRO A 47 3.00 7.44 -6.28
C PRO A 47 3.46 7.27 -7.73
N GLY A 48 3.53 8.36 -8.51
CA GLY A 48 3.88 8.31 -9.93
C GLY A 48 5.34 7.93 -10.16
N SER A 49 6.26 8.51 -9.39
CA SER A 49 7.68 8.15 -9.44
C SER A 49 7.92 6.72 -8.98
N LEU A 50 7.19 6.24 -7.95
CA LEU A 50 7.30 4.83 -7.53
C LEU A 50 6.86 3.87 -8.65
N LEU A 51 5.74 4.17 -9.33
CA LEU A 51 5.26 3.33 -10.43
C LEU A 51 6.26 3.27 -11.60
N ARG A 52 6.87 4.41 -11.97
CA ARG A 52 7.92 4.46 -12.99
C ARG A 52 9.18 3.68 -12.61
N ALA A 53 9.56 3.72 -11.32
CA ALA A 53 10.68 2.93 -10.81
C ALA A 53 10.36 1.43 -10.71
N TRP A 54 9.09 1.06 -10.66
CA TRP A 54 8.64 -0.34 -10.60
C TRP A 54 8.49 -1.00 -11.98
N GLU A 55 8.09 -0.23 -13.00
CA GLU A 55 8.02 -0.66 -14.40
C GLU A 55 9.29 -1.35 -14.94
N PRO A 56 10.53 -0.95 -14.60
CA PRO A 56 11.74 -1.67 -15.03
C PRO A 56 11.89 -3.08 -14.42
N ALA A 57 11.06 -3.48 -13.44
CA ALA A 57 11.13 -4.78 -12.78
C ALA A 57 10.21 -5.87 -13.39
N GLY A 58 9.41 -5.55 -14.42
CA GLY A 58 8.65 -6.57 -15.18
C GLY A 58 7.54 -7.30 -14.41
N VAL A 59 7.04 -6.75 -13.30
CA VAL A 59 5.97 -7.36 -12.49
C VAL A 59 4.62 -6.76 -12.88
N PRO A 60 3.61 -7.56 -13.28
CA PRO A 60 2.31 -7.05 -13.71
C PRO A 60 1.56 -6.39 -12.54
N PHE A 61 1.01 -5.19 -12.78
CA PHE A 61 0.13 -4.48 -11.85
C PHE A 61 -1.35 -4.69 -12.22
N VAL A 62 -2.22 -4.79 -11.21
CA VAL A 62 -3.67 -4.74 -11.35
C VAL A 62 -4.17 -3.60 -10.47
N LEU A 63 -4.70 -2.55 -11.12
CA LEU A 63 -5.31 -1.36 -10.50
C LEU A 63 -6.67 -1.70 -9.88
#